data_AF-A0A3S1CRV6-F1
#
_entry.id   AF-A0A3S1CRV6-F1
#
_cell.length_a   1.000
_cell.length_b   1.000
_cell.length_c   1.000
_cell.angle_alpha   90.00
_cell.angle_beta   90.00
_cell.angle_gamma   90.00
#
_symmetry.space_group_name_H-M   'P 1'
#
loop_
_entity.id
_entity.type
_entity.pdbx_description
1 polymer ?
#
loop_
_entity_poly.entity_id
_entity_poly.type
_entity_poly.pdbx_seq_one_letter_code
_entity_poly.pdbx_strand_id
1 'polypeptide(L)'
;MIVENFDLSNAYKFCDYLISHKANNNKDAIYIKSFAYYVAQCKNYNRNKLVIGMTTEQFEHLLLLLNNFDKNVMAEVSERVQGDWSKVLSELGVAK
;
A
#
# COMPACT_ATOMS: atom_id res chain seq x y z
N MET A 1 0.98 12.08 7.90
CA MET A 1 2.27 11.75 7.27
C MET A 1 2.21 12.02 5.77
N ILE A 2 3.31 12.40 5.13
CA ILE A 2 3.37 12.67 3.68
C ILE A 2 4.52 11.86 3.07
N VAL A 3 4.24 11.14 1.98
CA VAL A 3 5.25 10.44 1.16
C VAL A 3 5.34 11.16 -0.19
N GLU A 4 6.51 11.70 -0.49
CA GLU A 4 6.78 12.42 -1.74
C GLU A 4 7.19 11.45 -2.86
N ASN A 5 6.96 11.85 -4.12
CA ASN A 5 7.30 11.07 -5.32
C ASN A 5 6.69 9.66 -5.35
N PHE A 6 5.57 9.46 -4.66
CA PHE A 6 4.89 8.18 -4.55
C PHE A 6 4.07 7.87 -5.81
N ASP A 7 4.27 6.71 -6.42
CA ASP A 7 3.54 6.29 -7.61
C ASP A 7 2.13 5.79 -7.24
N LEU A 8 1.20 6.73 -7.10
CA LEU A 8 -0.20 6.46 -6.75
C LEU A 8 -0.90 5.54 -7.76
N SER A 9 -0.51 5.59 -9.04
CA SER A 9 -1.11 4.71 -10.05
C SER A 9 -0.69 3.26 -9.83
N ASN A 10 0.58 3.03 -9.54
CA ASN A 10 1.12 1.74 -9.19
C ASN A 10 0.53 1.22 -7.86
N ALA A 11 0.55 2.04 -6.81
CA ALA A 11 0.01 1.67 -5.51
C ALA A 11 -1.48 1.35 -5.53
N TYR A 12 -2.28 2.10 -6.31
CA TYR A 12 -3.72 1.86 -6.43
C TYR A 12 -4.03 0.47 -6.97
N LYS A 13 -3.25 -0.02 -7.96
CA LYS A 13 -3.42 -1.36 -8.54
C LYS A 13 -3.28 -2.48 -7.50
N PHE A 14 -2.40 -2.29 -6.51
CA PHE A 14 -2.21 -3.27 -5.44
C PHE A 14 -3.24 -3.15 -4.32
N CYS A 15 -3.81 -1.96 -4.09
CA CYS A 15 -4.81 -1.75 -3.04
C CYS A 15 -6.03 -2.68 -3.19
N ASP A 16 -6.53 -2.85 -4.42
CA ASP A 16 -7.66 -3.72 -4.70
C ASP A 16 -7.36 -5.19 -4.34
N TYR A 17 -6.16 -5.65 -4.69
CA TYR A 17 -5.70 -6.98 -4.32
C TYR A 17 -5.62 -7.14 -2.79
N LEU A 18 -4.97 -6.20 -2.10
CA LEU A 18 -4.78 -6.26 -0.65
C LEU A 18 -6.10 -6.29 0.13
N ILE A 19 -7.12 -5.56 -0.35
CA ILE A 19 -8.47 -5.58 0.22
C ILE A 19 -9.13 -6.96 0.04
N SER A 20 -8.96 -7.57 -1.14
CA SER A 20 -9.56 -8.88 -1.46
C SER A 20 -8.86 -10.06 -0.79
N HIS A 21 -7.55 -9.97 -0.53
CA HIS A 21 -6.72 -11.09 -0.10
C HIS A 21 -6.48 -11.16 1.42
N LYS A 22 -6.74 -10.09 2.18
CA LYS A 22 -6.56 -10.10 3.64
C LYS A 22 -7.74 -9.48 4.40
N ALA A 23 -8.38 -10.31 5.22
CA ALA A 23 -8.86 -9.93 6.55
C ALA A 23 -9.19 -11.16 7.43
N ASN A 24 -8.22 -12.05 7.70
CA ASN A 24 -8.40 -13.08 8.74
C ASN A 24 -8.18 -12.53 10.18
N ASN A 25 -7.81 -11.26 10.32
CA ASN A 25 -7.71 -10.56 11.61
C ASN A 25 -8.21 -9.10 11.48
N ASN A 26 -9.14 -8.68 12.35
CA ASN A 26 -9.90 -7.43 12.18
C ASN A 26 -9.04 -6.16 12.22
N LYS A 27 -7.91 -6.15 12.95
CA LYS A 27 -7.06 -4.95 13.06
C LYS A 27 -6.21 -4.71 11.81
N ASP A 28 -5.57 -5.74 11.26
CA ASP A 28 -4.73 -5.62 10.06
C ASP A 28 -5.52 -5.17 8.83
N ALA A 29 -6.76 -5.66 8.73
CA ALA A 29 -7.70 -5.27 7.69
C ALA A 29 -8.01 -3.76 7.71
N ILE A 30 -8.08 -3.14 8.89
CA ILE A 30 -8.36 -1.71 9.03
C ILE A 30 -7.19 -0.88 8.49
N TYR A 31 -5.94 -1.28 8.74
CA TYR A 31 -4.77 -0.57 8.22
C TYR A 31 -4.68 -0.64 6.70
N ILE A 32 -4.90 -1.83 6.11
CA ILE A 32 -4.92 -1.99 4.65
C ILE A 32 -6.03 -1.15 4.02
N LYS A 33 -7.26 -1.23 4.54
CA LYS A 33 -8.40 -0.46 4.02
C LYS A 33 -8.17 1.05 4.11
N SER A 34 -7.59 1.50 5.22
CA SER A 34 -7.28 2.92 5.42
C SER A 34 -6.18 3.38 4.46
N PHE A 35 -5.14 2.58 4.25
CA PHE A 35 -4.09 2.87 3.26
C PHE A 35 -4.66 2.97 1.85
N ALA A 36 -5.46 1.97 1.44
CA ALA A 36 -6.12 1.95 0.14
C ALA A 36 -7.03 3.17 -0.06
N TYR A 37 -7.76 3.58 0.98
CA TYR A 37 -8.54 4.80 0.96
C TYR A 37 -7.68 6.04 0.68
N TYR A 38 -6.56 6.24 1.37
CA TYR A 38 -5.70 7.40 1.15
C TYR A 38 -5.06 7.41 -0.24
N VAL A 39 -4.64 6.25 -0.75
CA VAL A 39 -4.13 6.10 -2.12
C VAL A 39 -5.21 6.47 -3.14
N ALA A 40 -6.43 5.95 -2.99
CA ALA A 40 -7.55 6.25 -3.88
C ALA A 40 -7.93 7.73 -3.86
N GLN A 41 -8.01 8.35 -2.68
CA GLN A 41 -8.29 9.78 -2.56
C GLN A 41 -7.20 10.60 -3.27
N CYS A 42 -5.92 10.35 -2.99
CA CYS A 42 -4.84 11.11 -3.60
C CYS A 42 -4.80 10.96 -5.14
N LYS A 43 -5.08 9.76 -5.65
CA LYS A 43 -5.19 9.50 -7.09
C LYS A 43 -6.36 10.24 -7.72
N ASN A 44 -7.54 10.22 -7.09
CA ASN A 44 -8.74 10.90 -7.60
C ASN A 44 -8.58 12.43 -7.63
N TYR A 45 -7.77 13.00 -6.72
CA TYR A 45 -7.43 14.43 -6.72
C TYR A 45 -6.16 14.75 -7.53
N ASN A 46 -5.65 13.81 -8.32
CA ASN A 46 -4.44 13.93 -9.16
C ASN A 46 -3.23 14.54 -8.41
N ARG A 47 -3.04 14.13 -7.16
CA ARG A 47 -1.93 14.60 -6.32
C ARG A 47 -0.64 13.89 -6.73
N ASN A 48 0.49 14.57 -6.60
CA ASN A 48 1.82 14.00 -6.82
C ASN A 48 2.45 13.41 -5.53
N LYS A 49 1.66 13.30 -4.46
CA LYS A 49 2.11 12.86 -3.13
C LYS A 49 1.02 12.08 -2.43
N LEU A 50 1.42 11.10 -1.62
CA LEU A 50 0.51 10.37 -0.77
C LEU A 50 0.41 11.08 0.59
N VAL A 51 -0.80 11.50 0.96
CA VAL A 51 -1.09 12.08 2.27
C VAL A 51 -1.86 11.07 3.10
N ILE A 52 -1.24 10.61 4.18
CA ILE A 52 -1.77 9.56 5.07
C ILE A 52 -2.20 10.18 6.39
N GLY A 53 -3.46 9.97 6.77
CA GLY A 53 -4.05 10.45 8.02
C GLY A 53 -3.89 9.51 9.22
N MET A 54 -3.01 8.52 9.14
CA MET A 54 -2.67 7.59 10.22
C MET A 54 -1.67 8.21 11.21
N THR A 55 -1.67 7.73 12.45
CA THR A 55 -0.58 8.01 13.40
C THR A 55 0.71 7.31 12.96
N THR A 56 1.85 7.72 13.52
CA THR A 56 3.15 7.09 13.23
C THR A 56 3.14 5.60 13.54
N GLU A 57 2.66 5.20 14.72
CA GLU A 57 2.58 3.78 15.13
C GLU A 57 1.71 2.94 14.18
N GLN A 58 0.57 3.48 13.75
CA GLN A 58 -0.32 2.81 12.81
C GLN A 58 0.35 2.63 11.44
N PHE A 59 1.13 3.62 11.02
CA PHE A 59 1.87 3.54 9.77
C PHE A 59 3.02 2.54 9.86
N GLU A 60 3.79 2.53 10.95
CA GLU A 60 4.83 1.51 11.18
C GLU A 60 4.25 0.09 11.17
N HIS A 61 3.09 -0.11 11.81
CA HIS A 61 2.40 -1.40 11.76
C HIS A 61 1.98 -1.79 10.34
N LEU A 62 1.48 -0.82 9.55
CA LEU A 62 1.20 -1.05 8.13
C LEU A 62 2.46 -1.46 7.37
N LEU A 63 3.59 -0.77 7.55
CA LEU A 63 4.85 -1.11 6.88
C LEU A 63 5.30 -2.54 7.19
N LEU A 64 5.21 -2.96 8.46
CA LEU A 64 5.49 -4.34 8.89
C LEU A 64 4.54 -5.34 8.21
N LEU A 65 3.24 -5.03 8.18
CA LEU A 65 2.23 -5.86 7.53
C LEU A 65 2.50 -6.02 6.02
N LEU A 66 2.89 -4.93 5.36
CA LEU A 66 3.22 -4.91 3.93
C LEU A 66 4.49 -5.73 3.63
N ASN A 67 5.51 -5.63 4.49
CA ASN A 67 6.74 -6.40 4.35
C ASN A 67 6.53 -7.92 4.54
N ASN A 68 5.54 -8.29 5.36
CA ASN A 68 5.20 -9.68 5.67
C ASN A 68 4.29 -10.33 4.63
N PHE A 69 3.91 -9.64 3.54
CA PHE A 69 3.29 -10.34 2.42
C PHE A 69 4.29 -11.28 1.75
N ASP A 70 3.80 -12.46 1.39
CA ASP A 70 4.60 -13.42 0.64
C ASP A 70 5.07 -12.78 -0.68
N LYS A 71 6.39 -12.62 -0.81
CA LYS A 71 7.00 -11.95 -1.97
C LYS A 71 6.79 -12.72 -3.26
N ASN A 72 6.70 -14.05 -3.22
CA ASN A 72 6.44 -14.87 -4.39
C ASN A 72 5.01 -14.65 -4.87
N VAL A 73 4.05 -14.65 -3.94
CA VAL A 73 2.65 -14.32 -4.27
C VAL A 73 2.55 -12.90 -4.84
N MET A 74 3.24 -11.92 -4.23
CA MET A 74 3.20 -10.55 -4.72
C MET A 74 3.90 -10.36 -6.07
N ALA A 75 4.88 -11.19 -6.42
CA ALA A 75 5.47 -11.21 -7.76
C ALA A 75 4.44 -11.69 -8.81
N GLU A 76 3.72 -12.78 -8.53
CA GLU A 76 2.64 -13.25 -9.42
C GLU A 76 1.51 -12.23 -9.57
N VAL A 77 1.16 -11.52 -8.49
CA VAL A 77 0.15 -10.45 -8.52
C VAL A 77 0.63 -9.26 -9.34
N SER A 78 1.92 -8.91 -9.22
CA SER A 78 2.55 -7.80 -9.95
C SER A 78 2.40 -7.98 -11.46
N GLU A 79 2.55 -9.21 -11.97
CA GLU A 79 2.31 -9.53 -13.38
C GLU A 79 0.84 -9.30 -13.78
N ARG A 80 -0.11 -9.72 -12.94
CA ARG A 80 -1.54 -9.62 -13.23
C ARG A 80 -2.06 -8.18 -13.20
N VAL A 81 -1.66 -7.40 -12.20
CA VAL A 81 -2.09 -6.00 -12.05
C VAL A 81 -1.21 -5.02 -12.82
N GLN A 82 -0.17 -5.53 -13.50
CA GLN A 82 0.83 -4.75 -14.23
C GLN A 82 1.40 -3.63 -13.35
N GLY A 83 1.79 -3.97 -12.13
CA GLY A 83 2.36 -3.06 -11.15
C GLY A 83 3.67 -3.60 -10.59
N ASP A 84 4.47 -2.75 -9.97
CA ASP A 84 5.73 -3.13 -9.31
C ASP A 84 5.56 -3.02 -7.79
N TRP A 85 5.35 -4.15 -7.12
CA TRP A 85 5.16 -4.18 -5.66
C TRP A 85 6.43 -3.77 -4.91
N SER A 86 7.61 -4.16 -5.41
CA SER A 86 8.90 -3.80 -4.83
C SER A 86 9.11 -2.30 -4.86
N LYS A 87 8.72 -1.63 -5.95
CA LYS A 87 8.72 -0.16 -6.03
C LYS A 87 7.81 0.46 -4.98
N VAL A 88 6.57 -0.03 -4.82
CA VAL A 88 5.64 0.48 -3.77
C VAL A 88 6.25 0.34 -2.38
N LEU A 89 6.84 -0.82 -2.06
CA LEU A 89 7.51 -1.04 -0.78
C LEU A 89 8.72 -0.11 -0.58
N SER A 90 9.50 0.12 -1.62
CA SER A 90 10.68 1.00 -1.57
C SER A 90 10.27 2.47 -1.35
N GLU A 91 9.26 2.96 -2.07
CA GLU A 91 8.75 4.33 -1.90
C GLU A 91 8.11 4.55 -0.52
N LEU A 92 7.58 3.50 0.10
CA LEU A 92 7.10 3.54 1.50
C LEU A 92 8.23 3.41 2.54
N GLY A 93 9.48 3.21 2.12
CA GLY A 93 10.63 3.03 3.01
C GLY A 93 10.73 1.64 3.64
N VAL A 94 10.01 0.64 3.11
CA VAL A 94 10.03 -0.75 3.59
C VAL A 94 11.25 -1.51 3.06
N ALA A 95 11.61 -1.29 1.80
CA ALA A 95 12.74 -1.93 1.14
C ALA A 95 13.81 -0.89 0.77
N LYS A 96 15.05 -1.13 1.23
CA LYS A 96 16.25 -0.40 0.81
C LYS A 96 16.95 -1.14 -0.31
#